data_AF-A0A1G2U8D4-F1
#
_entry.id   AF-A0A1G2U8D4-F1
#
_cell.length_a   1.000
_cell.length_b   1.000
_cell.length_c   1.000
_cell.angle_alpha   90.00
_cell.angle_beta   90.00
_cell.angle_gamma   90.00
#
_symmetry.space_group_name_H-M   'P 1'
#
loop_
_entity.id
_entity.type
_entity.pdbx_description
1 polymer ?
#
loop_
_entity_poly.entity_id
_entity_poly.type
_entity_poly.pdbx_seq_one_letter_code
_entity_poly.pdbx_strand_id
1 'polypeptide(L)'
;MVLSLRKTFLVAVIFTLAAGTAQAATLDYLLISLAYDSAKPEDQAFEVIDVEQRVIEQTEIQSAETGTYKLSLLNGDSEIAKEFFAVIKRGENDIYEVVGSDGESFAEMPAPSRQVFTIPVLLTGNISVSDSILQISNSENNQVLLSKRLDDIPLQISQAKEFNLLQPEEPFPTLPAFHEEKNKNWLWIDLIALVVLAAIVASIVWAIKAIRRRIKSNKEIP
;
A
#
# COMPACT_ATOMS: atom_id res chain seq x y z
N MET A 1 -40.26 33.27 44.99
CA MET A 1 -38.83 33.40 44.61
C MET A 1 -38.29 32.01 44.26
N VAL A 2 -38.75 31.41 43.16
CA VAL A 2 -38.34 30.07 42.69
C VAL A 2 -38.30 30.12 41.16
N LEU A 3 -37.41 30.96 40.62
CA LEU A 3 -37.36 31.20 39.18
C LEU A 3 -35.97 31.68 38.75
N SER A 4 -34.90 31.00 39.17
CA SER A 4 -33.58 31.27 38.56
C SER A 4 -32.63 30.08 38.48
N LEU A 5 -32.93 28.90 39.06
CA LEU A 5 -32.01 27.75 39.00
C LEU A 5 -32.22 26.79 37.82
N ARG A 6 -33.35 26.88 37.10
CA ARG A 6 -33.69 25.91 36.03
C ARG A 6 -33.17 26.27 34.64
N LYS A 7 -32.67 27.50 34.42
CA LYS A 7 -32.20 27.97 33.11
C LYS A 7 -30.69 27.82 32.90
N THR A 8 -29.90 27.76 33.96
CA THR A 8 -28.43 27.61 33.88
C THR A 8 -27.97 26.16 33.73
N PHE A 9 -28.77 25.18 34.18
CA PHE A 9 -28.41 23.76 34.04
C PHE A 9 -28.67 23.20 32.64
N LEU A 10 -29.63 23.78 31.89
CA LEU A 10 -29.96 23.34 30.53
C LEU A 10 -28.88 23.74 29.50
N VAL A 11 -28.17 24.85 29.75
CA VAL A 11 -27.12 25.34 28.83
C VAL A 11 -25.85 24.48 28.94
N ALA A 12 -25.55 23.93 30.12
CA ALA A 12 -24.38 23.08 30.31
C ALA A 12 -24.51 21.69 29.65
N VAL A 13 -25.73 21.15 29.54
CA VAL A 13 -26.00 19.84 28.91
C VAL A 13 -26.07 19.94 27.38
N ILE A 14 -26.46 21.09 26.83
CA ILE A 14 -26.48 21.29 25.37
C ILE A 14 -25.07 21.57 24.83
N PHE A 15 -24.18 22.20 25.61
CA PHE A 15 -22.79 22.45 25.20
C PHE A 15 -21.85 21.25 25.33
N THR A 16 -22.20 20.22 26.11
CA THR A 16 -21.35 19.03 26.28
C THR A 16 -21.59 17.94 25.21
N LEU A 17 -22.65 18.04 24.41
CA LEU A 17 -22.92 17.10 23.30
C LEU A 17 -22.30 17.52 21.96
N ALA A 18 -21.63 18.68 21.89
CA ALA A 18 -20.96 19.17 20.68
C ALA A 18 -19.43 18.96 20.70
N ALA A 19 -18.88 18.28 21.72
CA ALA A 19 -17.53 17.74 21.66
C ALA A 19 -17.59 16.35 21.00
N GLY A 20 -18.07 16.31 19.76
CA GLY A 20 -17.82 15.16 18.91
C GLY A 20 -16.32 15.06 18.75
N THR A 21 -15.71 14.03 19.31
CA THR A 21 -14.35 13.65 18.93
C THR A 21 -14.42 13.42 17.43
N ALA A 22 -13.91 14.36 16.63
CA ALA A 22 -13.68 14.14 15.21
C ALA A 22 -12.66 13.01 15.13
N GLN A 23 -13.14 11.78 15.01
CA GLN A 23 -12.28 10.65 14.72
C GLN A 23 -11.80 10.86 13.29
N ALA A 24 -10.48 10.93 13.10
CA ALA A 24 -9.89 10.96 11.79
C ALA A 24 -10.37 9.74 11.00
N ALA A 25 -11.00 9.99 9.85
CA ALA A 25 -11.39 8.92 8.95
C ALA A 25 -10.16 8.49 8.16
N THR A 26 -9.84 7.20 8.17
CA THR A 26 -8.81 6.63 7.28
C THR A 26 -9.42 6.29 5.93
N LEU A 27 -8.78 6.70 4.84
CA LEU A 27 -9.23 6.48 3.46
C LEU A 27 -8.07 5.98 2.59
N ASP A 28 -8.38 5.31 1.48
CA ASP A 28 -7.38 4.88 0.50
C ASP A 28 -7.02 6.03 -0.46
N TYR A 29 -5.72 6.28 -0.60
CA TYR A 29 -5.15 7.25 -1.52
C TYR A 29 -4.18 6.58 -2.49
N LEU A 30 -4.04 7.17 -3.67
CA LEU A 30 -2.87 6.99 -4.52
C LEU A 30 -1.92 8.15 -4.32
N LEU A 31 -0.69 7.81 -3.93
CA LEU A 31 0.44 8.73 -3.90
C LEU A 31 1.12 8.64 -5.26
N ILE A 32 1.05 9.72 -6.03
CA ILE A 32 1.55 9.76 -7.40
C ILE A 32 2.81 10.62 -7.42
N SER A 33 3.97 10.01 -7.62
CA SER A 33 5.21 10.76 -7.74
C SER A 33 5.41 11.22 -9.18
N LEU A 34 5.48 12.54 -9.34
CA LEU A 34 5.63 13.21 -10.61
C LEU A 34 6.98 13.90 -10.66
N ALA A 35 7.58 13.89 -11.84
CA ALA A 35 8.62 14.84 -12.18
C ALA A 35 8.07 16.01 -13.00
N TYR A 36 8.52 17.22 -12.68
CA TYR A 36 8.30 18.42 -13.49
C TYR A 36 9.63 19.01 -13.95
N ASP A 37 9.71 19.38 -15.22
CA ASP A 37 10.87 19.99 -15.86
C ASP A 37 10.46 21.26 -16.62
N SER A 38 10.73 22.42 -16.02
CA SER A 38 10.37 23.73 -16.57
C SER A 38 11.18 24.13 -17.81
N ALA A 39 12.25 23.42 -18.13
CA ALA A 39 13.01 23.64 -19.36
C ALA A 39 12.38 22.96 -20.59
N LYS A 40 11.42 22.03 -20.37
CA LYS A 40 10.72 21.34 -21.45
C LYS A 40 9.46 22.10 -21.87
N PRO A 41 9.02 21.92 -23.13
CA PRO A 41 7.67 22.29 -23.54
C PRO A 41 6.60 21.73 -22.60
N GLU A 42 5.48 22.45 -22.43
CA GLU A 42 4.44 22.12 -21.45
C GLU A 42 3.84 20.72 -21.63
N ASP A 43 3.73 20.24 -22.87
CA ASP A 43 3.28 18.89 -23.24
C ASP A 43 4.30 17.78 -22.95
N GLN A 44 5.50 18.15 -22.49
CA GLN A 44 6.60 17.25 -22.13
C GLN A 44 7.18 17.56 -20.75
N ALA A 45 6.58 18.52 -20.04
CA ALA A 45 7.09 19.01 -18.77
C ALA A 45 6.85 18.00 -17.64
N PHE A 46 5.87 17.10 -17.78
CA PHE A 46 5.51 16.12 -16.76
C PHE A 46 5.93 14.71 -17.11
N GLU A 47 6.35 13.96 -16.09
CA GLU A 47 6.65 12.54 -16.17
C GLU A 47 6.15 11.85 -14.89
N VAL A 48 5.47 10.72 -15.01
CA VAL A 48 5.08 9.91 -13.84
C VAL A 48 6.20 8.93 -13.54
N ILE A 49 6.65 8.93 -12.29
CA ILE A 49 7.78 8.12 -11.81
C ILE A 49 7.25 6.81 -11.21
N ASP A 50 6.33 6.91 -10.26
CA ASP A 50 5.70 5.79 -9.60
C ASP A 50 4.30 6.15 -9.08
N VAL A 51 3.56 5.10 -8.69
CA VAL A 51 2.29 5.20 -7.98
C VAL A 51 2.30 4.23 -6.80
N GLU A 52 1.99 4.73 -5.61
CA GLU A 52 1.83 3.93 -4.39
C GLU A 52 0.38 4.02 -3.89
N GLN A 53 -0.24 2.88 -3.58
CA GLN A 53 -1.49 2.86 -2.83
C GLN A 53 -1.22 2.76 -1.33
N ARG A 54 -1.86 3.66 -0.57
CA ARG A 54 -1.75 3.72 0.89
C ARG A 54 -3.02 4.19 1.56
N VAL A 55 -3.23 3.76 2.80
CA VAL A 55 -4.28 4.27 3.68
C VAL A 55 -3.74 5.46 4.46
N ILE A 56 -4.43 6.60 4.42
CA ILE A 56 -4.01 7.85 5.06
C ILE A 56 -5.18 8.43 5.86
N GLU A 57 -4.87 9.10 6.98
CA GLU A 57 -5.86 9.81 7.77
C GLU A 57 -6.30 11.08 7.03
N GLN A 58 -7.60 11.27 6.82
CA GLN A 58 -8.15 12.41 6.08
C GLN A 58 -7.78 13.77 6.69
N THR A 59 -7.48 13.81 7.99
CA THR A 59 -7.00 15.03 8.65
C THR A 59 -5.57 15.41 8.25
N GLU A 60 -4.79 14.48 7.70
CA GLU A 60 -3.41 14.69 7.23
C GLU A 60 -3.36 15.19 5.79
N ILE A 61 -4.42 14.96 4.99
CA ILE A 61 -4.45 15.32 3.58
C ILE A 61 -5.70 16.12 3.28
N GLN A 62 -5.51 17.36 2.87
CA GLN A 62 -6.57 18.16 2.26
C GLN A 62 -6.50 18.00 0.74
N SER A 63 -7.67 17.95 0.11
CA SER A 63 -7.78 17.94 -1.36
C SER A 63 -7.99 19.35 -1.87
N ALA A 64 -7.34 19.67 -2.98
CA ALA A 64 -7.42 20.98 -3.61
C ALA A 64 -8.66 20.99 -4.49
N GLU A 65 -9.48 22.02 -4.33
CA GLU A 65 -10.65 22.20 -5.18
C GLU A 65 -10.30 22.94 -6.49
N THR A 66 -9.12 23.57 -6.57
CA THR A 66 -8.66 24.39 -7.70
C THR A 66 -7.15 24.35 -7.88
N GLY A 67 -6.67 24.49 -9.12
CA GLY A 67 -5.24 24.55 -9.47
C GLY A 67 -5.05 24.72 -10.98
N THR A 68 -3.84 25.05 -11.44
CA THR A 68 -3.51 25.17 -12.88
C THR A 68 -3.58 23.84 -13.61
N TYR A 69 -3.25 22.76 -12.90
CA TYR A 69 -3.24 21.41 -13.42
C TYR A 69 -4.24 20.56 -12.65
N LYS A 70 -4.90 19.65 -13.38
CA LYS A 70 -5.77 18.62 -12.84
C LYS A 70 -5.13 17.26 -13.12
N LEU A 71 -4.82 16.53 -12.06
CA LEU A 71 -4.46 15.12 -12.08
C LEU A 71 -5.75 14.30 -11.96
N SER A 72 -5.97 13.39 -12.90
CA SER A 72 -7.16 12.54 -12.92
C SER A 72 -6.75 11.09 -13.12
N LEU A 73 -7.39 10.18 -12.39
CA LEU A 73 -7.38 8.76 -12.68
C LEU A 73 -8.72 8.35 -13.29
N LEU A 74 -8.64 7.84 -14.52
CA LEU A 74 -9.77 7.27 -15.22
C LEU A 74 -9.73 5.74 -15.09
N ASN A 75 -10.88 5.09 -14.98
CA ASN A 75 -11.04 3.65 -15.13
C ASN A 75 -12.11 3.43 -16.22
N GLY A 76 -11.66 3.05 -17.42
CA GLY A 76 -12.46 3.23 -18.64
C GLY A 76 -12.85 4.69 -18.83
N ASP A 77 -14.15 4.97 -18.91
CA ASP A 77 -14.68 6.32 -19.09
C ASP A 77 -15.00 7.05 -17.77
N SER A 78 -14.78 6.41 -16.62
CA SER A 78 -15.15 6.97 -15.31
C SER A 78 -13.96 7.60 -14.61
N GLU A 79 -14.08 8.87 -14.20
CA GLU A 79 -13.11 9.51 -13.31
C GLU A 79 -13.33 9.01 -11.87
N ILE A 80 -12.36 8.27 -11.34
CA ILE A 80 -12.42 7.59 -10.04
C ILE A 80 -11.52 8.23 -8.98
N ALA A 81 -10.64 9.13 -9.40
CA ALA A 81 -9.79 9.93 -8.53
C ALA A 81 -9.43 11.23 -9.26
N LYS A 82 -9.34 12.34 -8.53
CA LYS A 82 -8.83 13.60 -9.06
C LYS A 82 -8.21 14.46 -7.98
N GLU A 83 -7.23 15.26 -8.37
CA GLU A 83 -6.61 16.26 -7.51
C GLU A 83 -6.15 17.45 -8.34
N PHE A 84 -6.21 18.65 -7.77
CA PHE A 84 -5.74 19.87 -8.43
C PHE A 84 -4.42 20.33 -7.81
N PHE A 85 -3.55 20.93 -8.63
CA PHE A 85 -2.29 21.48 -8.16
C PHE A 85 -1.83 22.64 -9.05
N ALA A 86 -0.92 23.45 -8.53
CA ALA A 86 -0.29 24.53 -9.29
C ALA A 86 1.23 24.45 -9.18
N VAL A 87 1.92 24.87 -10.24
CA VAL A 87 3.37 25.10 -10.22
C VAL A 87 3.60 26.59 -10.35
N ILE A 88 3.98 27.23 -9.24
CA ILE A 88 4.04 28.69 -9.10
C ILE A 88 5.50 29.13 -9.08
N LYS A 89 5.82 30.21 -9.78
CA LYS A 89 7.14 30.84 -9.68
C LYS A 89 7.18 31.79 -8.46
N ARG A 90 7.97 31.47 -7.43
CA ARG A 90 8.24 32.35 -6.28
C ARG A 90 9.35 33.37 -6.60
N GLY A 91 8.97 34.65 -6.60
CA GLY A 91 9.90 35.78 -6.58
C GLY A 91 10.77 35.93 -7.84
N GLU A 92 11.85 36.71 -7.71
CA GLU A 92 12.76 37.04 -8.82
C GLU A 92 13.85 35.98 -9.08
N ASN A 93 13.99 34.97 -8.21
CA ASN A 93 15.10 33.99 -8.25
C ASN A 93 14.82 32.76 -9.12
N ASP A 94 13.86 32.84 -10.04
CA ASP A 94 13.38 31.71 -10.84
C ASP A 94 13.09 30.46 -9.99
N ILE A 95 12.57 30.66 -8.77
CA ILE A 95 12.21 29.54 -7.91
C ILE A 95 10.82 29.07 -8.28
N TYR A 96 10.62 27.77 -8.50
CA TYR A 96 9.30 27.18 -8.70
C TYR A 96 8.84 26.48 -7.42
N GLU A 97 7.55 26.43 -7.20
CA GLU A 97 6.93 25.81 -6.04
C GLU A 97 5.73 25.02 -6.53
N VAL A 98 5.66 23.75 -6.17
CA VAL A 98 4.46 22.96 -6.43
C VAL A 98 3.59 23.07 -5.20
N VAL A 99 2.40 23.63 -5.35
CA VAL A 99 1.52 23.97 -4.22
C VAL A 99 0.27 23.10 -4.24
N GLY A 100 -0.04 22.54 -3.08
CA GLY A 100 -1.25 21.79 -2.79
C GLY A 100 -2.41 22.64 -2.26
N SER A 101 -3.44 21.95 -1.79
CA SER A 101 -4.74 22.49 -1.40
C SER A 101 -4.74 23.55 -0.29
N ASP A 102 -3.73 23.52 0.57
CA ASP A 102 -3.56 24.32 1.78
C ASP A 102 -2.52 25.43 1.63
N GLY A 103 -1.92 25.56 0.44
CA GLY A 103 -0.76 26.43 0.26
C GLY A 103 0.55 25.80 0.75
N GLU A 104 0.55 24.53 1.18
CA GLU A 104 1.79 23.82 1.49
C GLU A 104 2.53 23.48 0.20
N SER A 105 3.83 23.73 0.26
CA SER A 105 4.78 23.38 -0.78
C SER A 105 4.99 21.87 -0.77
N PHE A 106 4.64 21.19 -1.85
CA PHE A 106 5.11 19.83 -2.10
C PHE A 106 6.59 19.81 -2.45
N ALA A 107 7.11 20.89 -3.03
CA ALA A 107 8.53 21.08 -3.36
C ALA A 107 8.85 22.54 -3.72
N GLU A 108 10.07 22.99 -3.39
CA GLU A 108 10.65 24.27 -3.84
C GLU A 108 11.85 24.02 -4.79
N MET A 109 11.98 24.82 -5.85
CA MET A 109 12.94 24.58 -6.95
C MET A 109 13.70 25.82 -7.36
N PRO A 110 15.02 25.82 -7.57
CA PRO A 110 15.66 26.77 -8.48
C PRO A 110 15.52 26.32 -9.94
N ALA A 111 15.24 27.23 -10.88
CA ALA A 111 15.27 26.90 -12.30
C ALA A 111 16.71 26.66 -12.83
N PRO A 112 16.90 25.84 -13.88
CA PRO A 112 15.97 24.88 -14.48
C PRO A 112 16.29 23.45 -14.00
N SER A 113 15.91 23.09 -12.78
CA SER A 113 16.12 21.73 -12.26
C SER A 113 14.87 20.86 -12.46
N ARG A 114 15.08 19.61 -12.92
CA ARG A 114 14.05 18.56 -12.85
C ARG A 114 13.76 18.28 -11.40
N GLN A 115 12.49 18.24 -11.04
CA GLN A 115 12.07 18.02 -9.66
C GLN A 115 11.07 16.91 -9.53
N VAL A 116 11.06 16.29 -8.35
CA VAL A 116 10.19 15.18 -8.01
C VAL A 116 9.34 15.57 -6.80
N PHE A 117 8.03 15.39 -6.91
CA PHE A 117 7.07 15.65 -5.84
C PHE A 117 5.97 14.59 -5.89
N THR A 118 5.25 14.43 -4.79
CA THR A 118 4.20 13.42 -4.66
C THR A 118 2.86 14.09 -4.42
N ILE A 119 1.88 13.79 -5.27
CA ILE A 119 0.51 14.26 -5.11
C ILE A 119 -0.33 13.12 -4.53
N PRO A 120 -0.96 13.29 -3.36
CA PRO A 120 -1.96 12.36 -2.87
C PRO A 120 -3.30 12.56 -3.59
N VAL A 121 -3.93 11.48 -4.03
CA VAL A 121 -5.23 11.51 -4.70
C VAL A 121 -6.18 10.52 -4.04
N LEU A 122 -7.33 11.01 -3.55
CA LEU A 122 -8.34 10.17 -2.90
C LEU A 122 -9.01 9.24 -3.90
N LEU A 123 -9.08 7.95 -3.56
CA LEU A 123 -9.81 6.96 -4.34
C LEU A 123 -11.30 6.97 -4.00
N THR A 124 -12.14 7.07 -5.03
CA THR A 124 -13.60 7.09 -4.89
C THR A 124 -14.30 5.89 -5.53
N GLY A 125 -13.54 5.00 -6.19
CA GLY A 125 -14.07 3.84 -6.87
C GLY A 125 -13.02 2.75 -7.08
N ASN A 126 -13.49 1.55 -7.43
CA ASN A 126 -12.63 0.41 -7.74
C ASN A 126 -11.78 0.68 -8.99
N ILE A 127 -10.58 0.10 -9.02
CA ILE A 127 -9.55 0.38 -10.01
C ILE A 127 -9.13 -0.91 -10.69
N SER A 128 -9.16 -0.92 -12.02
CA SER A 128 -8.56 -1.96 -12.85
C SER A 128 -7.26 -1.39 -13.42
N VAL A 129 -6.10 -1.93 -13.03
CA VAL A 129 -4.80 -1.38 -13.48
C VAL A 129 -4.68 -1.41 -15.01
N SER A 130 -5.22 -2.44 -15.66
CA SER A 130 -5.22 -2.57 -17.12
C SER A 130 -6.15 -1.60 -17.83
N ASP A 131 -7.23 -1.17 -17.19
CA ASP A 131 -8.23 -0.26 -17.80
C ASP A 131 -8.10 1.18 -17.32
N SER A 132 -7.11 1.45 -16.47
CA SER A 132 -6.90 2.74 -15.85
C SER A 132 -5.87 3.60 -16.58
N ILE A 133 -6.20 4.88 -16.71
CA ILE A 133 -5.35 5.90 -17.31
C ILE A 133 -5.14 7.01 -16.30
N LEU A 134 -3.88 7.31 -16.02
CA LEU A 134 -3.47 8.50 -15.30
C LEU A 134 -3.25 9.65 -16.27
N GLN A 135 -3.90 10.78 -16.00
CA GLN A 135 -3.92 11.92 -16.88
C GLN A 135 -3.58 13.21 -16.13
N ILE A 136 -2.73 14.05 -16.72
CA ILE A 136 -2.56 15.45 -16.30
C ILE A 136 -3.12 16.33 -17.40
N SER A 137 -3.99 17.25 -17.01
CA SER A 137 -4.58 18.23 -17.91
C SER A 137 -4.42 19.64 -17.37
N ASN A 138 -4.34 20.62 -18.27
CA ASN A 138 -4.49 22.02 -17.91
C ASN A 138 -5.97 22.24 -17.52
N SER A 139 -6.21 22.77 -16.33
CA SER A 139 -7.56 22.86 -15.75
C SER A 139 -8.44 23.91 -16.43
N GLU A 140 -7.86 24.94 -17.05
CA GLU A 140 -8.58 26.04 -17.67
C GLU A 140 -9.20 25.63 -19.02
N ASN A 141 -8.46 24.85 -19.81
CA ASN A 141 -8.86 24.47 -21.17
C ASN A 141 -9.04 22.96 -21.38
N ASN A 142 -8.82 22.14 -20.35
CA ASN A 142 -8.85 20.67 -20.38
C ASN A 142 -7.88 20.04 -21.40
N GLN A 143 -6.84 20.76 -21.82
CA GLN A 143 -5.81 20.21 -22.69
C GLN A 143 -5.04 19.12 -21.94
N VAL A 144 -4.93 17.95 -22.56
CA VAL A 144 -4.16 16.84 -22.01
C VAL A 144 -2.66 17.10 -22.20
N LEU A 145 -1.93 17.11 -21.09
CA LEU A 145 -0.47 17.31 -21.06
C LEU A 145 0.27 16.00 -20.86
N LEU A 146 -0.32 15.07 -20.11
CA LEU A 146 0.19 13.72 -19.92
C LEU A 146 -0.97 12.73 -19.92
N SER A 147 -0.77 11.58 -20.55
CA SER A 147 -1.68 10.43 -20.45
C SER A 147 -0.85 9.16 -20.47
N LYS A 148 -0.98 8.36 -19.40
CA LYS A 148 -0.28 7.08 -19.27
C LYS A 148 -1.21 6.04 -18.69
N ARG A 149 -1.13 4.81 -19.20
CA ARG A 149 -1.85 3.69 -18.60
C ARG A 149 -1.17 3.31 -17.29
N LEU A 150 -1.96 2.88 -16.31
CA LEU A 150 -1.46 2.56 -14.98
C LEU A 150 -0.61 1.29 -14.98
N ASP A 151 -0.81 0.37 -15.93
CA ASP A 151 0.02 -0.83 -16.14
C ASP A 151 1.41 -0.52 -16.72
N ASP A 152 1.61 0.66 -17.30
CA ASP A 152 2.91 1.11 -17.82
C ASP A 152 3.76 1.86 -16.76
N ILE A 153 3.26 1.98 -15.53
CA ILE A 153 3.89 2.75 -14.45
C ILE A 153 4.28 1.79 -13.31
N PRO A 154 5.46 1.95 -12.69
CA PRO A 154 5.78 1.24 -11.45
C PRO A 154 4.71 1.47 -10.39
N LEU A 155 4.01 0.38 -10.00
CA LEU A 155 2.88 0.42 -9.07
C LEU A 155 3.21 -0.39 -7.82
N GLN A 156 3.04 0.22 -6.65
CA GLN A 156 3.24 -0.43 -5.36
C GLN A 156 1.96 -0.35 -4.52
N ILE A 157 1.63 -1.43 -3.82
CA ILE A 157 0.49 -1.48 -2.91
C ILE A 157 1.04 -1.68 -1.50
N SER A 158 1.16 -0.60 -0.74
CA SER A 158 1.68 -0.63 0.63
C SER A 158 0.61 -1.02 1.62
N GLN A 159 -0.57 -0.40 1.52
CA GLN A 159 -1.73 -0.66 2.37
C GLN A 159 -3.02 -0.37 1.61
N ALA A 160 -4.06 -1.17 1.87
CA ALA A 160 -5.38 -1.02 1.29
C ALA A 160 -6.47 -1.28 2.35
N LYS A 161 -7.54 -0.47 2.35
CA LYS A 161 -8.68 -0.60 3.25
C LYS A 161 -9.94 -1.06 2.52
N GLU A 162 -10.37 -0.30 1.52
CA GLU A 162 -11.63 -0.51 0.79
C GLU A 162 -11.38 -0.84 -0.68
N PHE A 163 -10.41 -0.20 -1.31
CA PHE A 163 -10.09 -0.41 -2.72
C PHE A 163 -8.83 -1.25 -2.87
N ASN A 164 -8.78 -2.14 -3.85
CA ASN A 164 -7.55 -2.86 -4.20
C ASN A 164 -7.23 -2.58 -5.67
N LEU A 165 -5.98 -2.20 -5.95
CA LEU A 165 -5.45 -2.22 -7.30
C LEU A 165 -5.27 -3.67 -7.74
N LEU A 166 -6.14 -4.14 -8.64
CA LEU A 166 -5.98 -5.46 -9.25
C LEU A 166 -4.88 -5.39 -10.30
N GLN A 167 -3.68 -5.81 -9.93
CA GLN A 167 -2.59 -5.97 -10.89
C GLN A 167 -2.93 -7.10 -11.89
N PRO A 168 -2.60 -6.95 -13.18
CA PRO A 168 -2.67 -8.06 -14.11
C PRO A 168 -1.81 -9.21 -13.59
N GLU A 169 -2.25 -10.45 -13.76
CA GLU A 169 -1.46 -11.63 -13.39
C GLU A 169 -0.08 -11.51 -14.04
N GLU A 170 0.98 -11.48 -13.22
CA GLU A 170 2.33 -11.58 -13.76
C GLU A 170 2.41 -12.83 -14.63
N PRO A 171 2.97 -12.75 -15.85
CA PRO A 171 3.19 -13.94 -16.65
C PRO A 171 4.01 -14.89 -15.78
N PHE A 172 3.47 -16.08 -15.52
CA PHE A 172 4.12 -17.09 -14.69
C PHE A 172 5.59 -17.18 -15.12
N PRO A 173 6.54 -17.03 -14.19
CA PRO A 173 7.94 -17.20 -14.53
C PRO A 173 8.06 -18.59 -15.16
N THR A 174 8.48 -18.67 -16.41
CA THR A 174 8.91 -19.94 -16.99
C THR A 174 10.03 -20.43 -16.09
N LEU A 175 9.70 -21.35 -15.20
CA LEU A 175 10.65 -21.96 -14.29
C LEU A 175 11.84 -22.41 -15.16
N PRO A 176 13.09 -22.03 -14.83
CA PRO A 176 14.23 -22.58 -15.54
C PRO A 176 14.08 -24.10 -15.47
N ALA A 177 14.17 -24.76 -16.62
CA ALA A 177 14.10 -26.21 -16.69
C ALA A 177 15.12 -26.76 -15.70
N PHE A 178 14.64 -27.31 -14.58
CA PHE A 178 15.49 -27.98 -13.62
C PHE A 178 16.12 -29.15 -14.36
N HIS A 179 17.39 -29.00 -14.73
CA HIS A 179 18.23 -30.16 -14.95
C HIS A 179 18.28 -30.89 -13.61
N GLU A 180 17.46 -31.94 -13.49
CA GLU A 180 17.58 -32.92 -12.41
C GLU A 180 18.97 -33.56 -12.51
N GLU A 181 19.96 -33.00 -11.81
CA GLU A 181 21.06 -33.83 -11.34
C GLU A 181 20.45 -34.83 -10.36
N LYS A 182 20.25 -36.07 -10.83
CA LYS A 182 19.91 -37.22 -9.99
C LYS A 182 20.96 -37.38 -8.90
N ASN A 183 20.71 -36.76 -7.75
CA ASN A 183 21.50 -36.89 -6.55
C ASN A 183 21.32 -38.31 -6.01
N LYS A 184 22.31 -39.19 -6.24
CA LYS A 184 22.33 -40.61 -5.85
C LYS A 184 22.36 -40.85 -4.33
N ASN A 185 22.16 -39.83 -3.50
CA ASN A 185 22.31 -39.92 -2.04
C ASN A 185 21.03 -40.30 -1.28
N TRP A 186 19.85 -40.35 -1.92
CA TRP A 186 18.60 -40.71 -1.22
C TRP A 186 18.60 -42.18 -0.72
N LEU A 187 19.17 -43.13 -1.47
CA LEU A 187 19.19 -44.55 -1.07
C LEU A 187 19.86 -44.81 0.29
N TRP A 188 20.74 -43.92 0.75
CA TRP A 188 21.41 -44.05 2.05
C TRP A 188 20.52 -43.63 3.23
N ILE A 189 19.57 -42.72 3.01
CA ILE A 189 18.67 -42.22 4.05
C ILE A 189 17.65 -43.29 4.44
N ASP A 190 17.10 -44.01 3.45
CA ASP A 190 16.15 -45.10 3.70
C ASP A 190 16.84 -46.29 4.40
N LEU A 191 18.10 -46.57 4.07
CA LEU A 191 18.89 -47.61 4.74
C LEU A 191 19.15 -47.26 6.20
N ILE A 192 19.50 -46.00 6.50
CA ILE A 192 19.73 -45.54 7.88
C ILE A 192 18.43 -45.60 8.70
N ALA A 193 17.30 -45.17 8.12
CA ALA A 193 16.01 -45.22 8.79
C ALA A 193 15.61 -46.67 9.16
N LEU A 194 15.86 -47.64 8.27
CA LEU A 194 15.54 -49.04 8.51
C LEU A 194 16.41 -49.66 9.62
N VAL A 195 17.70 -49.30 9.68
CA VAL A 195 18.62 -49.77 10.74
C VAL A 195 18.22 -49.21 12.11
N VAL A 196 17.84 -47.95 12.19
CA VAL A 196 17.38 -47.32 13.44
C VAL A 196 16.08 -47.98 13.93
N LEU A 197 15.14 -48.25 13.03
CA LEU A 197 13.88 -48.91 13.39
C LEU A 197 14.12 -50.32 13.94
N ALA A 198 15.01 -51.10 13.31
CA ALA A 198 15.36 -52.44 13.78
C ALA A 198 16.00 -52.42 15.18
N ALA A 199 16.85 -51.43 15.47
CA ALA A 199 17.49 -51.28 16.78
C ALA A 199 16.47 -50.95 17.89
N ILE A 200 15.48 -50.10 17.60
CA ILE A 200 14.42 -49.75 18.54
C ILE A 200 13.57 -50.99 18.88
N VAL A 201 13.17 -51.74 17.86
CA VAL A 201 12.37 -52.97 18.06
C VAL A 201 13.13 -54.00 18.88
N ALA A 202 14.42 -54.20 18.61
CA ALA A 202 15.27 -55.12 19.37
C ALA A 202 15.38 -54.70 20.85
N SER A 203 15.53 -53.40 21.12
CA SER A 203 15.59 -52.85 22.47
C SER A 203 14.29 -53.08 23.25
N ILE A 204 13.13 -52.85 22.62
CA ILE A 204 11.81 -53.08 23.22
C ILE A 204 11.61 -54.56 23.55
N VAL A 205 11.95 -55.46 22.63
CA VAL A 205 11.84 -56.92 22.86
C VAL A 205 12.71 -57.36 24.02
N TRP A 206 13.93 -56.82 24.14
CA TRP A 206 14.83 -57.14 25.25
C TRP A 206 14.29 -56.63 26.59
N ALA A 207 13.75 -55.41 26.64
CA ALA A 207 13.13 -54.84 27.83
C ALA A 207 11.92 -55.67 28.30
N ILE A 208 11.03 -56.07 27.39
CA ILE A 208 9.88 -56.93 27.71
C ILE A 208 10.36 -58.29 28.26
N LYS A 209 11.39 -58.89 27.66
CA LYS A 209 11.95 -60.18 28.12
C LYS A 209 12.60 -60.05 29.50
N ALA A 210 13.24 -58.93 29.81
CA ALA A 210 13.82 -58.65 31.13
C ALA A 210 12.74 -58.47 32.20
N ILE A 211 11.67 -57.72 31.90
CA ILE A 211 10.52 -57.53 32.79
C ILE A 211 9.83 -58.87 33.07
N ARG A 212 9.61 -59.70 32.04
CA ARG A 212 8.98 -61.03 32.20
C ARG A 212 9.82 -61.96 33.09
N ARG A 213 11.15 -61.90 32.99
CA ARG A 213 12.05 -62.67 33.88
C ARG A 213 11.98 -62.20 35.32
N ARG A 214 11.93 -60.88 35.57
CA ARG A 214 11.75 -60.34 36.92
C ARG A 214 10.42 -60.75 37.55
N ILE A 215 9.32 -60.70 36.80
CA ILE A 215 7.99 -61.10 37.29
C ILE A 215 7.95 -62.60 37.62
N LYS A 216 8.62 -63.45 36.84
CA LYS A 216 8.67 -64.89 37.11
C LYS A 216 9.52 -65.21 38.35
N SER A 217 10.65 -64.51 38.53
CA SER A 217 11.51 -64.66 39.72
C SER A 217 10.82 -64.23 41.02
N ASN A 218 9.88 -63.28 40.97
CA ASN A 218 9.14 -62.80 42.15
C ASN A 218 7.97 -63.70 42.54
N LYS A 219 7.66 -64.74 41.75
CA LYS A 219 6.60 -65.73 42.04
C LYS A 219 7.14 -67.03 42.67
N GLU A 220 8.44 -67.19 42.81
CA GLU A 220 9.09 -68.40 43.35
C GLU A 220 9.70 -68.20 44.75
N ILE A 221 9.33 -67.13 45.45
CA ILE A 221 9.69 -66.93 46.87
C ILE A 221 8.44 -67.27 47.71
N PRO A 222 8.41 -68.39 48.45
CA PRO A 222 7.36 -68.67 49.42
C PRO A 222 7.41 -67.73 50.64
#